data_AF-A0A4V6P274-F1
#
_entry.id   AF-A0A4V6P274-F1
#
_cell.length_a   1.000
_cell.length_b   1.000
_cell.length_c   1.000
_cell.angle_alpha   90.00
_cell.angle_beta   90.00
_cell.angle_gamma   90.00
#
_symmetry.space_group_name_H-M   'P 1'
#
loop_
_entity.id
_entity.type
_entity.pdbx_description
1 polymer ?
#
loop_
_entity_poly.entity_id
_entity_poly.type
_entity_poly.pdbx_seq_one_letter_code
_entity_poly.pdbx_strand_id
1 'polypeptide(L)'
;MRGIVLAVLLVLAGATSAVSAAPDAASYPTAAAALASLRAKPGVKTSIQSGWTLIEDAATLSLWSFPPTGHPAYPAAVQRRVVQEGSELVIRMNVLCEASKAACDALVADFEVLNGRVQKEMQR
;
A
#
# COMPACT_ATOMS: atom_id res chain seq x y z
N MET A 1 -32.76 37.83 -45.70
CA MET A 1 -32.12 38.52 -44.56
C MET A 1 -32.51 37.79 -43.27
N ARG A 2 -31.50 37.49 -42.42
CA ARG A 2 -31.59 37.09 -40.99
C ARG A 2 -32.29 35.72 -40.73
N GLY A 3 -31.63 34.60 -40.42
CA GLY A 3 -30.29 34.34 -39.91
C GLY A 3 -30.29 34.32 -38.38
N ILE A 4 -30.67 33.21 -37.74
CA ILE A 4 -30.34 32.87 -36.34
C ILE A 4 -30.26 31.33 -36.22
N VAL A 5 -29.04 30.79 -36.20
CA VAL A 5 -28.78 29.40 -35.79
C VAL A 5 -28.34 29.46 -34.33
N LEU A 6 -29.17 28.97 -33.41
CA LEU A 6 -28.83 28.86 -31.99
C LEU A 6 -27.90 27.64 -31.82
N ALA A 7 -26.59 27.87 -31.79
CA ALA A 7 -25.61 26.86 -31.40
C ALA A 7 -25.56 26.78 -29.87
N VAL A 8 -26.23 25.78 -29.29
CA VAL A 8 -26.09 25.44 -27.86
C VAL A 8 -24.77 24.70 -27.70
N LEU A 9 -23.74 25.41 -27.23
CA LEU A 9 -22.46 24.84 -26.83
C LEU A 9 -22.64 24.10 -25.50
N LEU A 10 -22.81 22.78 -25.58
CA LEU A 10 -22.79 21.89 -24.43
C LEU A 10 -21.34 21.78 -23.93
N VAL A 11 -20.99 22.50 -22.87
CA VAL A 11 -19.68 22.37 -22.22
C VAL A 11 -19.69 21.09 -21.39
N LEU A 12 -19.13 20.00 -21.91
CA LEU A 12 -18.85 18.80 -21.11
C LEU A 12 -17.73 19.13 -20.13
N ALA A 13 -18.09 19.45 -18.89
CA ALA A 13 -17.16 19.51 -17.77
C ALA A 13 -16.68 18.08 -17.47
N GLY A 14 -15.49 17.73 -17.99
CA GLY A 14 -14.82 16.49 -17.65
C GLY A 14 -14.44 16.48 -16.17
N ALA A 15 -15.07 15.61 -15.39
CA ALA A 15 -14.63 15.32 -14.03
C ALA A 15 -13.30 14.56 -14.11
N THR A 16 -12.18 15.25 -13.94
CA THR A 16 -10.88 14.62 -13.72
C THR A 16 -10.90 14.00 -12.34
N SER A 17 -11.16 12.69 -12.27
CA SER A 17 -10.97 11.91 -11.04
C SER A 17 -9.49 11.92 -10.68
N ALA A 18 -9.12 12.72 -9.68
CA ALA A 18 -7.83 12.59 -9.02
C ALA A 18 -7.84 11.24 -8.29
N VAL A 19 -7.24 10.22 -8.91
CA VAL A 19 -6.88 8.99 -8.20
C VAL A 19 -5.84 9.40 -7.16
N SER A 20 -6.29 9.67 -5.94
CA SER A 20 -5.41 9.96 -4.82
C SER A 20 -4.47 8.77 -4.66
N ALA A 21 -3.17 8.98 -4.89
CA ALA A 21 -2.17 7.94 -4.72
C ALA A 21 -2.21 7.50 -3.25
N ALA A 22 -2.65 6.27 -3.01
CA ALA A 22 -2.73 5.74 -1.65
C ALA A 22 -1.32 5.76 -1.02
N PRO A 23 -1.16 6.33 0.19
CA PRO A 23 0.14 6.46 0.82
C PRO A 23 0.81 5.09 0.95
N ASP A 24 2.12 5.08 0.73
CA ASP A 24 2.95 3.90 0.94
C ASP A 24 3.66 3.95 2.30
N ALA A 25 4.35 2.87 2.67
CA ALA A 25 5.08 2.83 3.94
C ALA A 25 6.11 3.96 4.07
N ALA A 26 6.77 4.34 2.97
CA ALA A 26 7.77 5.40 2.94
C ALA A 26 7.18 6.81 3.11
N SER A 27 5.86 6.96 2.94
CA SER A 27 5.15 8.24 3.11
C SER A 27 4.94 8.62 4.59
N TYR A 28 5.22 7.72 5.53
CA TYR A 28 5.10 7.98 6.97
C TYR A 28 6.45 8.35 7.59
N PRO A 29 6.48 9.23 8.61
CA PRO A 29 7.73 9.63 9.26
C PRO A 29 8.33 8.52 10.13
N THR A 30 7.50 7.63 10.70
CA THR A 30 7.93 6.49 11.53
C THR A 30 6.98 5.31 11.35
N ALA A 31 7.45 4.09 11.63
CA ALA A 31 6.62 2.89 11.61
C ALA A 31 5.49 2.97 12.65
N ALA A 32 5.75 3.61 13.79
CA ALA A 32 4.73 3.88 14.80
C ALA A 32 3.63 4.82 14.29
N ALA A 33 4.00 5.88 13.55
CA ALA A 33 3.04 6.79 12.93
C ALA A 33 2.18 6.08 11.86
N ALA A 34 2.80 5.22 11.04
CA ALA A 34 2.07 4.38 10.09
C ALA A 34 1.05 3.47 10.80
N LEU A 35 1.48 2.77 11.86
CA LEU A 35 0.62 1.88 12.65
C LEU A 35 -0.57 2.64 13.27
N ALA A 36 -0.32 3.81 13.87
CA ALA A 36 -1.36 4.62 14.48
C ALA A 36 -2.38 5.13 13.45
N SER A 37 -1.91 5.65 12.32
CA SER A 37 -2.75 6.11 11.20
C SER A 37 -3.65 4.99 10.68
N LEU A 38 -3.08 3.81 10.42
CA LEU A 38 -3.82 2.66 9.90
C LEU A 38 -4.87 2.16 10.91
N ARG A 39 -4.54 2.09 12.20
CA ARG A 39 -5.53 1.69 13.24
C ARG A 39 -6.71 2.65 13.35
N ALA A 40 -6.49 3.93 13.06
CA ALA A 40 -7.56 4.94 13.04
C ALA A 40 -8.38 4.91 11.74
N LYS A 41 -7.89 4.26 10.68
CA LYS A 41 -8.57 4.20 9.39
C LYS A 41 -9.80 3.28 9.45
N PRO A 42 -11.00 3.75 9.07
CA PRO A 42 -12.18 2.90 9.01
C PRO A 42 -12.04 1.83 7.90
N GLY A 43 -12.61 0.65 8.15
CA GLY A 43 -12.69 -0.43 7.16
C GLY A 43 -11.44 -1.29 7.01
N VAL A 44 -10.37 -1.02 7.76
CA VAL A 44 -9.22 -1.93 7.85
C VAL A 44 -9.51 -3.08 8.81
N LYS A 45 -8.86 -4.22 8.58
CA LYS A 45 -8.90 -5.36 9.52
C LYS A 45 -7.54 -5.52 10.16
N THR A 46 -7.50 -5.53 11.49
CA THR A 46 -6.27 -5.78 12.25
C THR A 46 -6.27 -7.20 12.80
N SER A 47 -5.15 -7.90 12.68
CA SER A 47 -4.93 -9.20 13.33
C SER A 47 -3.52 -9.29 13.90
N ILE A 48 -3.31 -10.20 14.86
CA ILE A 48 -1.98 -10.54 15.38
C ILE A 48 -1.67 -11.97 14.95
N GLN A 49 -0.53 -12.18 14.28
CA GLN A 49 -0.08 -13.51 13.87
C GLN A 49 1.37 -13.70 14.28
N SER A 50 1.65 -14.71 15.11
CA SER A 50 3.01 -14.98 15.64
C SER A 50 3.69 -13.74 16.24
N GLY A 51 2.91 -12.88 16.91
CA GLY A 51 3.38 -11.62 17.51
C GLY A 51 3.48 -10.43 16.55
N TRP A 52 3.36 -10.64 15.23
CA TRP A 52 3.31 -9.55 14.26
C TRP A 52 1.93 -8.90 14.24
N THR A 53 1.89 -7.58 14.20
CA THR A 53 0.65 -6.87 13.90
C THR A 53 0.47 -6.83 12.39
N LEU A 54 -0.67 -7.32 11.91
CA LEU A 54 -1.06 -7.29 10.51
C LEU A 54 -2.27 -6.37 10.34
N ILE A 55 -2.23 -5.49 9.34
CA ILE A 55 -3.37 -4.65 8.98
C ILE A 55 -3.68 -4.83 7.50
N GLU A 56 -4.85 -5.37 7.22
CA GLU A 56 -5.41 -5.50 5.87
C GLU A 56 -6.24 -4.26 5.55
N ASP A 57 -5.94 -3.65 4.42
CA ASP A 57 -6.65 -2.51 3.86
C ASP A 57 -7.18 -2.89 2.48
N ALA A 58 -8.43 -3.35 2.45
CA ALA A 58 -9.07 -3.82 1.24
C ALA A 58 -9.30 -2.68 0.22
N ALA A 59 -9.45 -1.44 0.68
CA ALA A 59 -9.65 -0.28 -0.20
C ALA A 59 -8.43 -0.01 -1.08
N THR A 60 -7.24 -0.40 -0.63
CA THR A 60 -5.98 -0.22 -1.37
C THR A 60 -5.30 -1.54 -1.73
N LEU A 61 -5.99 -2.67 -1.56
CA LEU A 61 -5.45 -4.02 -1.76
C LEU A 61 -4.08 -4.22 -1.11
N SER A 62 -3.92 -3.72 0.12
CA SER A 62 -2.63 -3.77 0.82
C SER A 62 -2.70 -4.49 2.14
N LEU A 63 -1.64 -5.25 2.42
CA LEU A 63 -1.35 -5.87 3.70
C LEU A 63 -0.13 -5.20 4.30
N TRP A 64 -0.29 -4.70 5.52
CA TRP A 64 0.77 -4.10 6.32
C TRP A 64 1.21 -5.07 7.40
N SER A 65 2.51 -5.15 7.63
CA SER A 65 3.12 -6.02 8.64
C SER A 65 4.08 -5.22 9.52
N PHE A 66 3.90 -5.34 10.84
CA PHE A 66 4.70 -4.67 11.85
C PHE A 66 5.32 -5.71 12.78
N PRO A 67 6.66 -5.75 12.92
CA PRO A 67 7.32 -6.71 13.78
C PRO A 67 7.01 -6.46 15.26
N PRO A 68 7.06 -7.50 16.12
CA PRO A 68 7.02 -7.32 17.57
C PRO A 68 8.28 -6.60 18.07
N THR A 69 8.22 -6.03 19.28
CA THR A 69 9.32 -5.25 19.90
C THR A 69 10.65 -5.99 20.05
N GLY A 70 10.63 -7.33 20.13
CA GLY A 70 11.83 -8.17 20.24
C GLY A 70 12.45 -8.58 18.89
N HIS A 71 11.84 -8.21 17.76
CA HIS A 71 12.37 -8.53 16.45
C HIS A 71 13.58 -7.65 16.12
N PRO A 72 14.65 -8.17 15.48
CA PRO A 72 15.84 -7.37 15.15
C PRO A 72 15.58 -6.11 14.30
N ALA A 73 14.53 -6.16 13.48
CA ALA A 73 14.12 -5.04 12.63
C ALA A 73 13.06 -4.11 13.27
N TYR A 74 12.76 -4.26 14.56
CA TYR A 74 11.84 -3.34 15.23
C TYR A 74 12.53 -1.98 15.51
N PRO A 75 11.83 -0.84 15.31
CA PRO A 75 10.50 -0.71 14.69
C PRO A 75 10.59 -0.68 13.15
N ALA A 76 9.60 -1.31 12.51
CA ALA A 76 9.45 -1.27 11.05
C ALA A 76 7.99 -1.40 10.61
N ALA A 77 7.72 -1.02 9.37
CA ALA A 77 6.45 -1.20 8.67
C ALA A 77 6.74 -1.71 7.26
N VAL A 78 6.24 -2.90 6.94
CA VAL A 78 6.31 -3.48 5.59
C VAL A 78 4.92 -3.41 4.98
N GLN A 79 4.77 -2.67 3.89
CA GLN A 79 3.55 -2.64 3.10
C GLN A 79 3.73 -3.49 1.86
N ARG A 80 2.78 -4.38 1.61
CA ARG A 80 2.66 -5.12 0.36
C ARG A 80 1.32 -4.79 -0.28
N ARG A 81 1.35 -4.40 -1.55
CA ARG A 81 0.16 -4.02 -2.32
C ARG A 81 0.11 -4.84 -3.59
N VAL A 82 -1.04 -5.42 -3.89
CA VAL A 82 -1.27 -6.02 -5.21
C VAL A 82 -1.61 -4.89 -6.18
N VAL A 83 -0.82 -4.76 -7.24
CA VAL A 83 -1.01 -3.75 -8.29
C VAL A 83 -1.00 -4.41 -9.67
N GLN A 84 -1.72 -3.82 -10.61
CA GLN A 84 -1.67 -4.22 -12.01
C GLN A 84 -0.55 -3.45 -12.71
N GLU A 85 0.43 -4.16 -13.26
CA GLU A 85 1.51 -3.60 -14.09
C GLU A 85 1.43 -4.21 -15.49
N GLY A 86 0.92 -3.44 -16.46
CA GLY A 86 0.58 -3.97 -17.77
C GLY A 86 -0.48 -5.06 -17.66
N SER A 87 -0.22 -6.25 -18.20
CA SER A 87 -1.11 -7.42 -18.10
C SER A 87 -0.87 -8.29 -16.87
N GLU A 88 0.10 -7.98 -16.03
CA GLU A 88 0.47 -8.79 -14.87
C GLU A 88 0.01 -8.16 -13.55
N LEU A 89 -0.55 -8.99 -12.66
CA LEU A 89 -0.72 -8.62 -11.25
C LEU A 89 0.60 -8.85 -10.54
N VAL A 90 1.15 -7.84 -9.87
CA VAL A 90 2.41 -7.93 -9.12
C VAL A 90 2.25 -7.45 -7.68
N ILE A 91 3.12 -7.95 -6.80
CA ILE A 91 3.21 -7.47 -5.41
C ILE A 91 4.25 -6.36 -5.34
N ARG A 92 3.78 -5.12 -5.13
CA ARG A 92 4.63 -3.98 -4.81
C ARG A 92 4.89 -3.92 -3.31
N MET A 93 6.16 -3.88 -2.93
CA MET A 93 6.59 -3.79 -1.52
C MET A 93 7.23 -2.43 -1.24
N ASN A 94 6.85 -1.82 -0.10
CA ASN A 94 7.51 -0.64 0.46
C ASN A 94 7.84 -0.91 1.92
N VAL A 95 9.02 -0.47 2.36
CA VAL A 95 9.51 -0.73 3.72
C VAL A 95 9.95 0.59 4.38
N LEU A 96 9.45 0.81 5.58
CA LEU A 96 9.97 1.81 6.52
C LEU A 96 10.59 1.05 7.68
N CYS A 97 11.91 1.14 7.86
CA CYS A 97 12.63 0.44 8.90
C CYS A 97 13.59 1.39 9.60
N GLU A 98 13.49 1.42 10.92
CA GLU A 98 14.22 2.37 11.78
C GLU A 98 15.31 1.66 12.60
N ALA A 99 15.52 0.36 12.36
CA ALA A 99 16.56 -0.45 12.96
C ALA A 99 17.92 -0.27 12.25
N SER A 100 18.93 -1.06 12.66
CA SER A 100 20.21 -1.07 11.96
C SER A 100 20.05 -1.49 10.49
N LYS A 101 20.89 -0.96 9.60
CA LYS A 101 20.85 -1.30 8.16
C LYS A 101 20.85 -2.81 7.93
N ALA A 102 21.73 -3.54 8.63
CA ALA A 102 21.84 -4.99 8.49
C ALA A 102 20.53 -5.72 8.88
N ALA A 103 19.86 -5.28 9.94
CA ALA A 103 18.56 -5.84 10.33
C ALA A 103 17.45 -5.50 9.34
N CYS A 104 17.44 -4.27 8.79
CA CYS A 104 16.49 -3.86 7.77
C CYS A 104 16.69 -4.60 6.45
N ASP A 105 17.94 -4.80 6.02
CA ASP A 105 18.27 -5.56 4.81
C ASP A 105 17.81 -7.02 4.94
N ALA A 106 18.03 -7.64 6.11
CA ALA A 106 17.55 -8.99 6.39
C ALA A 106 16.02 -9.08 6.34
N LEU A 107 15.31 -8.12 6.93
CA LEU A 107 13.85 -8.02 6.84
C LEU A 107 13.38 -7.91 5.38
N VAL A 108 14.02 -7.08 4.57
CA VAL A 108 13.68 -6.93 3.14
C VAL A 108 13.86 -8.26 2.41
N ALA A 109 15.00 -8.94 2.59
CA ALA A 109 15.27 -10.22 1.94
C ALA A 109 14.24 -11.30 2.30
N ASP A 110 13.85 -11.40 3.57
CA ASP A 110 12.82 -12.35 4.02
C ASP A 110 11.47 -12.11 3.32
N PHE A 111 11.08 -10.84 3.20
CA PHE A 111 9.83 -10.47 2.54
C PHE A 111 9.90 -10.61 1.01
N GLU A 112 11.05 -10.41 0.37
CA GLU A 112 11.24 -10.71 -1.06
C GLU A 112 11.02 -12.19 -1.35
N VAL A 113 11.58 -13.09 -0.53
CA VAL A 113 11.36 -14.54 -0.64
C VAL A 113 9.88 -14.89 -0.44
N LEU A 114 9.23 -14.29 0.55
CA LEU A 114 7.80 -14.49 0.80
C LEU A 114 6.95 -14.02 -0.39
N ASN A 115 7.25 -12.84 -0.94
CA ASN A 115 6.50 -12.26 -2.05
C ASN A 115 6.66 -13.09 -3.32
N GLY A 116 7.87 -13.58 -3.61
CA GLY A 116 8.12 -14.48 -4.73
C GLY A 116 7.30 -15.78 -4.65
N ARG A 117 7.03 -16.29 -3.44
CA ARG A 117 6.14 -17.44 -3.24
C ARG A 117 4.69 -17.07 -3.50
N VAL A 118 4.19 -15.97 -2.92
CA VAL A 118 2.80 -15.53 -3.09
C VAL A 118 2.51 -15.19 -4.55
N GLN A 119 3.43 -14.51 -5.23
CA GLN A 119 3.33 -14.14 -6.65
C GLN A 119 3.11 -15.37 -7.54
N LYS A 120 3.83 -16.47 -7.28
CA LYS A 120 3.66 -17.73 -8.03
C LYS A 120 2.28 -18.34 -7.81
N GLU A 121 1.72 -18.23 -6.61
CA GLU A 121 0.39 -18.76 -6.32
C GLU A 121 -0.72 -17.90 -6.95
N MET A 122 -0.51 -16.60 -7.17
CA MET A 122 -1.45 -15.73 -7.89
C MET A 122 -1.53 -16.01 -9.40
N GLN A 123 -0.51 -16.67 -9.96
CA GLN A 123 -0.40 -16.99 -11.40
C GLN A 123 -0.95 -18.37 -11.76
N ARG A 124 -1.37 -19.16 -10.77
CA ARG A 124 -1.98 -20.48 -10.97
C ARG A 124 -3.48 -20.36 -11.19
#